data_AF-A0A3L7UHF0-F1
#
_entry.id   AF-A0A3L7UHF0-F1
#
_cell.length_a   1.000
_cell.length_b   1.000
_cell.length_c   1.000
_cell.angle_alpha   90.00
_cell.angle_beta   90.00
_cell.angle_gamma   90.00
#
_symmetry.space_group_name_H-M   'P 1'
#
loop_
_entity.id
_entity.type
_entity.pdbx_description
1 polymer ?
#
loop_
_entity_poly.entity_id
_entity_poly.type
_entity_poly.pdbx_seq_one_letter_code
_entity_poly.pdbx_strand_id
1 'polypeptide(L)'
;MHPTVIDEVARRSYWTQQLELGFNLVEQLLAFPVIECHEPLASIPDAATAAGVEMLFSTSKIAGDLDRVYFIRESLVHDVIAIAADMNRRGWVMKVEDGFRSLQMQSTLVRKPEVFDSILQKCIWESGGEIPPVEFVFRRAMVMVANIPKTGTHMSASAIDISVFERDGQEVWRGGPYLEVSERTPMRSPFISESDLRNRLEITELMELHGFMHFPYEFWHYNKGDAGAHLLTDNPAPARYGPVHWDASQNTVTAVTDPLTPLNSLPAIEIEIAAAIKRRG
;
A
#
# COMPACT_ATOMS: atom_id res chain seq x y z
N MET A 1 15.35 3.41 -25.20
CA MET A 1 15.99 4.74 -25.28
C MET A 1 16.59 5.03 -23.92
N HIS A 2 17.84 5.49 -23.84
CA HIS A 2 18.40 5.97 -22.58
C HIS A 2 17.75 7.32 -22.21
N PRO A 3 17.42 7.56 -20.92
CA PRO A 3 16.91 8.84 -20.46
C PRO A 3 17.85 9.98 -20.85
N THR A 4 17.30 11.11 -21.31
CA THR A 4 18.10 12.33 -21.49
C THR A 4 18.33 12.99 -20.13
N VAL A 5 19.33 13.86 -20.00
CA VAL A 5 19.56 14.63 -18.77
C VAL A 5 18.34 15.45 -18.37
N ILE A 6 17.60 16.00 -19.35
CA ILE A 6 16.36 16.76 -19.12
C ILE A 6 15.25 15.82 -18.58
N ASP A 7 15.16 14.60 -19.10
CA ASP A 7 14.22 13.56 -18.60
C ASP A 7 14.55 13.18 -17.15
N GLU A 8 15.83 13.03 -16.80
CA GLU A 8 16.22 12.69 -15.43
C GLU A 8 15.87 13.78 -14.41
N VAL A 9 16.11 15.06 -14.75
CA VAL A 9 15.74 16.19 -13.88
C VAL A 9 14.23 16.26 -13.69
N ALA A 10 13.45 16.07 -14.75
CA ALA A 10 11.98 16.06 -14.67
C ALA A 10 11.46 14.93 -13.79
N ARG A 11 12.00 13.71 -13.95
CA ARG A 11 11.65 12.54 -13.13
C ARG A 11 11.96 12.78 -11.66
N ARG A 12 13.13 13.34 -11.36
CA ARG A 12 13.55 13.63 -9.98
C ARG A 12 12.67 14.70 -9.35
N SER A 13 12.42 15.80 -10.07
CA SER A 13 11.53 16.87 -9.60
C SER A 13 10.12 16.36 -9.31
N TYR A 14 9.56 15.52 -10.19
CA TYR A 14 8.25 14.92 -9.98
C TYR A 14 8.26 13.98 -8.76
N TRP A 15 9.24 13.08 -8.66
CA TRP A 15 9.36 12.17 -7.52
C TRP A 15 9.40 12.92 -6.18
N THR A 16 10.27 13.93 -6.09
CA THR A 16 10.35 14.80 -4.90
C THR A 16 9.00 15.43 -4.59
N GLN A 17 8.35 16.04 -5.58
CA GLN A 17 7.03 16.65 -5.38
C GLN A 17 5.99 15.65 -4.88
N GLN A 18 5.94 14.45 -5.47
CA GLN A 18 4.98 13.42 -5.05
C GLN A 18 5.24 12.94 -3.63
N LEU A 19 6.50 12.74 -3.22
CA LEU A 19 6.78 12.34 -1.84
C LEU A 19 6.61 13.47 -0.82
N GLU A 20 6.75 14.74 -1.22
CA GLU A 20 6.36 15.87 -0.37
C GLU A 20 4.84 15.88 -0.15
N LEU A 21 4.04 15.77 -1.22
CA LEU A 21 2.58 15.70 -1.13
C LEU A 21 2.12 14.47 -0.34
N GLY A 22 2.77 13.32 -0.55
CA GLY A 22 2.49 12.09 0.18
C GLY A 22 2.78 12.22 1.65
N PHE A 23 3.88 12.85 2.03
CA PHE A 23 4.16 13.08 3.43
C PHE A 23 3.18 14.07 4.08
N ASN A 24 2.75 15.12 3.36
CA ASN A 24 1.71 16.02 3.85
C ASN A 24 0.36 15.29 4.07
N LEU A 25 0.04 14.27 3.25
CA LEU A 25 -1.11 13.40 3.49
C LEU A 25 -0.89 12.53 4.73
N VAL A 26 0.30 11.97 4.91
CA VAL A 26 0.67 11.22 6.13
C VAL A 26 0.48 12.06 7.39
N GLU A 27 0.88 13.33 7.39
CA GLU A 27 0.66 14.25 8.51
C GLU A 27 -0.84 14.45 8.82
N GLN A 28 -1.66 14.58 7.77
CA GLN A 28 -3.11 14.66 7.93
C GLN A 28 -3.71 13.36 8.48
N LEU A 29 -3.25 12.20 8.02
CA LEU A 29 -3.66 10.89 8.53
C LEU A 29 -3.36 10.73 10.03
N LEU A 30 -2.18 11.18 10.47
CA LEU A 30 -1.78 11.14 11.88
C LEU A 30 -2.70 11.99 12.76
N ALA A 31 -3.12 13.16 12.26
CA ALA A 31 -4.02 14.08 12.95
C ALA A 31 -5.50 13.67 12.88
N PHE A 32 -5.89 12.82 11.92
CA PHE A 32 -7.29 12.51 11.67
C PHE A 32 -7.91 11.67 12.80
N PRO A 33 -9.11 12.03 13.31
CA PRO A 33 -9.76 11.31 14.39
C PRO A 33 -10.16 9.89 13.95
N VAL A 34 -9.81 8.89 14.77
CA VAL A 34 -10.22 7.49 14.58
C VAL A 34 -10.82 6.98 15.88
N ILE A 35 -11.99 6.37 15.78
CA ILE A 35 -12.67 5.66 16.86
C ILE A 35 -12.83 4.22 16.37
N GLU A 36 -11.86 3.37 16.71
CA GLU A 36 -11.84 1.96 16.30
C GLU A 36 -13.13 1.24 16.75
N CYS A 37 -13.81 0.57 15.82
CA CYS A 37 -15.10 -0.07 16.06
C CYS A 37 -15.01 -1.54 16.53
N HIS A 38 -13.81 -2.13 16.54
CA HIS A 38 -13.57 -3.52 16.93
C HIS A 38 -14.28 -4.57 16.06
N GLU A 39 -14.64 -4.19 14.84
CA GLU A 39 -15.29 -5.10 13.89
C GLU A 39 -14.36 -6.29 13.56
N PRO A 40 -14.88 -7.54 13.61
CA PRO A 40 -14.11 -8.74 13.30
C PRO A 40 -13.69 -8.78 11.83
N LEU A 41 -12.85 -9.76 11.49
CA LEU A 41 -12.35 -9.92 10.12
C LEU A 41 -13.06 -11.08 9.40
N ALA A 42 -13.14 -10.98 8.08
CA ALA A 42 -13.63 -12.03 7.19
C ALA A 42 -12.56 -12.41 6.17
N SER A 43 -12.54 -13.70 5.82
CA SER A 43 -11.64 -14.29 4.82
C SER A 43 -12.12 -13.94 3.41
N ILE A 44 -11.27 -13.25 2.64
CA ILE A 44 -11.53 -12.94 1.23
C ILE A 44 -11.60 -14.22 0.38
N PRO A 45 -10.66 -15.20 0.50
CA PRO A 45 -10.73 -16.45 -0.26
C PRO A 45 -12.00 -17.27 -0.01
N ASP A 46 -12.44 -17.37 1.25
CA ASP A 46 -13.64 -18.14 1.59
C ASP A 46 -14.90 -17.46 1.05
N ALA A 47 -14.98 -16.13 1.15
CA ALA A 47 -16.07 -15.35 0.59
C ALA A 47 -16.14 -15.44 -0.94
N ALA A 48 -14.99 -15.40 -1.63
CA ALA A 48 -14.90 -15.57 -3.08
C ALA A 48 -15.38 -16.97 -3.51
N THR A 49 -14.93 -18.01 -2.80
CA THR A 49 -15.35 -19.40 -3.04
C THR A 49 -16.85 -19.57 -2.83
N ALA A 50 -17.39 -19.04 -1.72
CA ALA A 50 -18.81 -19.13 -1.40
C ALA A 50 -19.70 -18.40 -2.44
N ALA A 51 -19.21 -17.28 -2.98
CA ALA A 51 -19.91 -16.51 -4.00
C ALA A 51 -19.71 -17.03 -5.43
N GLY A 52 -18.80 -18.00 -5.64
CA GLY A 52 -18.42 -18.47 -6.98
C GLY A 52 -17.73 -17.40 -7.82
N VAL A 53 -17.01 -16.47 -7.18
CA VAL A 53 -16.29 -15.37 -7.84
C VAL A 53 -14.82 -15.76 -8.00
N GLU A 54 -14.31 -15.61 -9.22
CA GLU A 54 -12.95 -16.00 -9.57
C GLU A 54 -11.95 -14.91 -9.14
N MET A 55 -11.01 -15.29 -8.29
CA MET A 55 -9.94 -14.43 -7.76
C MET A 55 -8.63 -15.21 -7.66
N LEU A 56 -7.51 -14.49 -7.75
CA LEU A 56 -6.17 -15.02 -7.52
C LEU A 56 -5.60 -14.45 -6.22
N PHE A 57 -4.65 -15.17 -5.62
CA PHE A 57 -3.99 -14.78 -4.38
C PHE A 57 -2.49 -14.97 -4.51
N SER A 58 -1.70 -13.98 -4.07
CA SER A 58 -0.24 -14.07 -4.11
C SER A 58 0.27 -15.21 -3.22
N THR A 59 1.26 -15.96 -3.71
CA THR A 59 1.94 -17.00 -2.91
C THR A 59 3.31 -16.55 -2.43
N SER A 60 3.71 -15.33 -2.79
CA SER A 60 4.97 -14.71 -2.38
C SER A 60 4.97 -14.32 -0.91
N LYS A 61 6.14 -14.32 -0.27
CA LYS A 61 6.32 -13.79 1.08
C LYS A 61 6.97 -12.41 1.05
N ILE A 62 6.27 -11.41 1.61
CA ILE A 62 6.76 -10.03 1.66
C ILE A 62 7.19 -9.58 3.05
N ALA A 63 6.72 -10.23 4.12
CA ALA A 63 7.06 -9.89 5.50
C ALA A 63 7.96 -10.97 6.13
N GLY A 64 9.15 -11.19 5.54
CA GLY A 64 10.04 -12.28 5.94
C GLY A 64 9.43 -13.65 5.62
N ASP A 65 9.43 -14.56 6.60
CA ASP A 65 8.85 -15.90 6.46
C ASP A 65 7.36 -15.97 6.83
N LEU A 66 6.72 -14.85 7.14
CA LEU A 66 5.30 -14.80 7.50
C LEU A 66 4.42 -14.97 6.26
N ASP A 67 3.37 -15.79 6.40
CA ASP A 67 2.35 -15.96 5.36
C ASP A 67 1.45 -14.72 5.27
N ARG A 68 0.96 -14.46 4.07
CA ARG A 68 -0.01 -13.39 3.81
C ARG A 68 -1.35 -13.73 4.45
N VAL A 69 -2.02 -12.70 4.97
CA VAL A 69 -3.32 -12.86 5.63
C VAL A 69 -4.39 -12.16 4.78
N TYR A 70 -5.13 -12.94 4.01
CA TYR A 70 -6.18 -12.45 3.12
C TYR A 70 -7.50 -12.21 3.85
N PHE A 71 -7.42 -11.44 4.93
CA PHE A 71 -8.56 -11.02 5.74
C PHE A 71 -8.74 -9.51 5.66
N ILE A 72 -9.99 -9.08 5.75
CA ILE A 72 -10.41 -7.67 5.78
C ILE A 72 -11.55 -7.52 6.78
N ARG A 73 -11.93 -6.30 7.19
CA ARG A 73 -13.13 -6.09 8.03
C ARG A 73 -14.36 -6.75 7.43
N GLU A 74 -15.16 -7.39 8.28
CA GLU A 74 -16.29 -8.22 7.86
C GLU A 74 -17.25 -7.51 6.90
N SER A 75 -17.65 -6.28 7.18
CA SER A 75 -18.55 -5.50 6.32
C SER A 75 -17.94 -5.12 4.97
N LEU A 76 -16.61 -5.09 4.85
CA LEU A 76 -15.92 -4.73 3.61
C LEU A 76 -15.75 -5.92 2.66
N VAL A 77 -15.87 -7.16 3.13
CA VAL A 77 -15.64 -8.35 2.29
C VAL A 77 -16.63 -8.43 1.13
N HIS A 78 -17.89 -8.05 1.37
CA HIS A 78 -18.93 -8.07 0.34
C HIS A 78 -18.63 -7.11 -0.81
N ASP A 79 -18.09 -5.94 -0.50
CA ASP A 79 -17.67 -4.97 -1.51
C ASP A 79 -16.48 -5.51 -2.33
N VAL A 80 -15.50 -6.15 -1.69
CA VAL A 80 -14.36 -6.78 -2.40
C VAL A 80 -14.85 -7.86 -3.37
N ILE A 81 -15.79 -8.71 -2.94
CA ILE A 81 -16.38 -9.74 -3.80
C ILE A 81 -17.19 -9.13 -4.94
N ALA A 82 -17.92 -8.04 -4.69
CA ALA A 82 -18.67 -7.34 -5.73
C ALA A 82 -17.73 -6.72 -6.78
N ILE A 83 -16.64 -6.07 -6.37
CA ILE A 83 -15.63 -5.54 -7.29
C ILE A 83 -15.02 -6.67 -8.13
N ALA A 84 -14.64 -7.79 -7.51
CA ALA A 84 -14.07 -8.93 -8.22
C ALA A 84 -15.08 -9.53 -9.21
N ALA A 85 -16.36 -9.61 -8.86
CA ALA A 85 -17.42 -10.05 -9.78
C ALA A 85 -17.59 -9.08 -10.95
N ASP A 86 -17.47 -7.77 -10.73
CA ASP A 86 -17.53 -6.75 -11.78
C ASP A 86 -16.34 -6.88 -12.74
N MET A 87 -15.13 -7.10 -12.20
CA MET A 87 -13.94 -7.43 -12.98
C MET A 87 -14.16 -8.71 -13.81
N ASN A 88 -14.69 -9.78 -13.21
CA ASN A 88 -14.98 -11.03 -13.92
C ASN A 88 -15.93 -10.83 -15.11
N ARG A 89 -16.98 -10.01 -14.98
CA ARG A 89 -17.91 -9.71 -16.08
C ARG A 89 -17.25 -8.94 -17.22
N ARG A 90 -16.18 -8.19 -16.92
CA ARG A 90 -15.36 -7.47 -17.90
C ARG A 90 -14.34 -8.36 -18.62
N GLY A 91 -14.10 -9.58 -18.13
CA GLY A 91 -13.02 -10.44 -18.63
C GLY A 91 -11.74 -10.34 -17.81
N TRP A 92 -11.79 -9.73 -16.64
CA TRP A 92 -10.65 -9.55 -15.74
C TRP A 92 -10.76 -10.43 -14.49
N VAL A 93 -9.62 -10.78 -13.92
CA VAL A 93 -9.48 -11.55 -12.68
C VAL A 93 -8.65 -10.71 -11.70
N MET A 94 -9.23 -10.36 -10.56
CA MET A 94 -8.52 -9.68 -9.49
C MET A 94 -7.55 -10.66 -8.82
N LYS A 95 -6.29 -10.25 -8.69
CA LYS A 95 -5.33 -10.89 -7.79
C LYS A 95 -5.18 -10.04 -6.54
N VAL A 96 -5.53 -10.58 -5.39
CA VAL A 96 -5.19 -9.95 -4.10
C VAL A 96 -3.71 -10.20 -3.84
N GLU A 97 -2.93 -9.12 -3.90
CA GLU A 97 -1.53 -9.15 -3.56
C GLU A 97 -1.36 -9.18 -2.05
N ASP A 98 -2.05 -8.32 -1.29
CA ASP A 98 -1.96 -8.27 0.17
C ASP A 98 -3.29 -7.87 0.83
N GLY A 99 -3.51 -8.31 2.07
CA GLY A 99 -4.68 -8.01 2.90
C GLY A 99 -4.25 -7.51 4.28
N PHE A 100 -4.85 -8.00 5.37
CA PHE A 100 -4.42 -7.64 6.72
C PHE A 100 -2.92 -7.89 6.97
N ARG A 101 -2.26 -6.92 7.63
CA ARG A 101 -0.90 -7.07 8.16
C ARG A 101 -0.89 -6.84 9.66
N SER A 102 -0.30 -7.76 10.41
CA SER A 102 -0.02 -7.51 11.83
C SER A 102 1.10 -6.48 12.00
N LEU A 103 1.25 -5.91 13.20
CA LEU A 103 2.37 -5.02 13.51
C LEU A 103 3.74 -5.68 13.27
N GLN A 104 3.85 -6.99 13.52
CA GLN A 104 5.06 -7.76 13.26
C GLN A 104 5.34 -7.88 11.76
N MET A 105 4.31 -8.19 10.96
CA MET A 105 4.44 -8.25 9.50
C MET A 105 4.89 -6.90 8.96
N GLN A 106 4.26 -5.81 9.41
CA GLN A 106 4.61 -4.46 9.00
C GLN A 106 6.04 -4.07 9.40
N SER A 107 6.43 -4.30 10.67
CA SER A 107 7.77 -4.00 11.17
C SER A 107 8.86 -4.75 10.39
N THR A 108 8.56 -5.98 9.97
CA THR A 108 9.45 -6.83 9.17
C THR A 108 9.56 -6.31 7.73
N LEU A 109 8.43 -5.97 7.10
CA LEU A 109 8.40 -5.44 5.73
C LEU A 109 9.17 -4.13 5.59
N VAL A 110 9.04 -3.20 6.55
CA VAL A 110 9.75 -1.91 6.53
C VAL A 110 11.26 -2.09 6.41
N ARG A 111 11.83 -3.14 6.99
CA ARG A 111 13.27 -3.42 6.98
C ARG A 111 13.67 -4.53 6.01
N LYS A 112 12.73 -5.05 5.22
CA LYS A 112 13.03 -6.09 4.24
C LYS A 112 14.03 -5.52 3.22
N PRO A 113 15.20 -6.15 3.00
CA PRO A 113 16.25 -5.60 2.14
C PRO A 113 15.76 -5.17 0.76
N GLU A 114 14.92 -5.98 0.11
CA GLU A 114 14.43 -5.67 -1.25
C GLU A 114 13.57 -4.40 -1.29
N VAL A 115 12.83 -4.10 -0.22
CA VAL A 115 11.99 -2.89 -0.12
C VAL A 115 12.83 -1.72 0.37
N PHE A 116 13.57 -1.90 1.46
CA PHE A 116 14.35 -0.84 2.09
C PHE A 116 15.46 -0.33 1.17
N ASP A 117 16.18 -1.23 0.50
CA ASP A 117 17.28 -0.85 -0.40
C ASP A 117 16.74 -0.04 -1.58
N SER A 118 15.57 -0.41 -2.12
CA SER A 118 14.92 0.33 -3.21
C SER A 118 14.55 1.76 -2.78
N ILE A 119 13.94 1.91 -1.60
CA ILE A 119 13.61 3.23 -1.03
C ILE A 119 14.88 4.04 -0.79
N LEU A 120 15.92 3.45 -0.19
CA LEU A 120 17.18 4.14 0.06
C LEU A 120 17.86 4.57 -1.25
N GLN A 121 17.85 3.73 -2.28
CA GLN A 121 18.37 4.10 -3.60
C GLN A 121 17.63 5.29 -4.19
N LYS A 122 16.29 5.33 -4.07
CA LYS A 122 15.52 6.50 -4.50
C LYS A 122 15.84 7.74 -3.69
N CYS A 123 16.06 7.63 -2.38
CA CYS A 123 16.46 8.76 -1.53
C CYS A 123 17.85 9.30 -1.92
N ILE A 124 18.81 8.42 -2.20
CA ILE A 124 20.15 8.81 -2.67
C ILE A 124 20.06 9.48 -4.04
N TRP A 125 19.31 8.90 -4.97
CA TRP A 125 19.10 9.48 -6.30
C TRP A 125 18.40 10.84 -6.23
N GLU A 126 17.38 10.97 -5.37
CA GLU A 126 16.70 12.23 -5.09
C GLU A 126 17.68 13.29 -4.55
N SER A 127 18.61 12.87 -3.69
CA SER A 127 19.61 13.72 -3.04
C SER A 127 20.88 13.94 -3.88
N GLY A 128 20.80 13.78 -5.20
CA GLY A 128 21.94 14.05 -6.09
C GLY A 128 23.08 13.04 -6.01
N GLY A 129 22.83 11.86 -5.44
CA GLY A 129 23.84 10.80 -5.25
C GLY A 129 24.44 10.77 -3.85
N GLU A 130 24.09 11.70 -2.98
CA GLU A 130 24.52 11.71 -1.58
C GLU A 130 23.59 10.87 -0.70
N ILE A 131 24.12 10.32 0.39
CA ILE A 131 23.29 9.63 1.40
C ILE A 131 22.64 10.72 2.27
N PRO A 132 21.31 10.87 2.25
CA PRO A 132 20.64 11.89 3.04
C PRO A 132 20.56 11.49 4.53
N PRO A 133 20.23 12.43 5.43
CA PRO A 133 19.99 12.14 6.85
C PRO A 133 18.90 11.08 7.07
N VAL A 134 18.98 10.36 8.20
CA VAL A 134 18.04 9.29 8.54
C VAL A 134 16.58 9.78 8.60
N GLU A 135 16.35 11.01 9.03
CA GLU A 135 15.03 11.64 9.10
C GLU A 135 14.43 11.82 7.70
N PHE A 136 15.26 12.12 6.69
CA PHE A 136 14.82 12.22 5.31
C PHE A 136 14.40 10.86 4.77
N VAL A 137 15.22 9.83 4.98
CA VAL A 137 14.90 8.45 4.58
C VAL A 137 13.63 7.98 5.27
N PHE A 138 13.50 8.24 6.58
CA PHE A 138 12.29 7.92 7.35
C PHE A 138 11.05 8.61 6.76
N ARG A 139 11.15 9.91 6.45
CA ARG A 139 10.07 10.70 5.84
C ARG A 139 9.62 10.12 4.50
N ARG A 140 10.56 9.75 3.63
CA ARG A 140 10.25 9.13 2.32
C ARG A 140 9.68 7.73 2.49
N ALA A 141 10.26 6.93 3.38
CA ALA A 141 9.78 5.58 3.66
C ALA A 141 8.33 5.60 4.16
N MET A 142 7.95 6.56 5.01
CA MET A 142 6.56 6.69 5.50
C MET A 142 5.50 6.80 4.41
N VAL A 143 5.85 7.28 3.21
CA VAL A 143 4.93 7.36 2.06
C VAL A 143 4.81 6.04 1.29
N MET A 144 5.89 5.24 1.25
CA MET A 144 5.99 4.01 0.45
C MET A 144 5.81 2.72 1.26
N VAL A 145 6.06 2.78 2.57
CA VAL A 145 5.93 1.68 3.51
C VAL A 145 5.68 2.24 4.90
N ALA A 146 4.42 2.23 5.32
CA ALA A 146 4.01 2.79 6.60
C ALA A 146 4.84 2.20 7.76
N ASN A 147 5.43 3.06 8.58
CA ASN A 147 6.19 2.66 9.77
C ASN A 147 5.52 3.13 11.08
N ILE A 148 4.46 3.93 11.00
CA ILE A 148 3.61 4.30 12.14
C ILE A 148 2.26 3.58 12.00
N PRO A 149 1.81 2.79 12.99
CA PRO A 149 0.58 2.00 12.87
C PRO A 149 -0.64 2.80 12.43
N LYS A 150 -0.80 4.02 12.96
CA LYS A 150 -1.90 4.94 12.64
C LYS A 150 -2.07 5.23 11.15
N THR A 151 -1.01 5.14 10.35
CA THR A 151 -1.02 5.49 8.93
C THR A 151 -1.04 4.27 8.01
N GLY A 152 -0.88 3.06 8.55
CA GLY A 152 -0.88 1.83 7.74
C GLY A 152 -2.24 1.14 7.72
N THR A 153 -2.95 1.31 6.62
CA THR A 153 -4.33 0.81 6.40
C THR A 153 -4.44 -0.72 6.34
N HIS A 154 -3.35 -1.44 6.05
CA HIS A 154 -3.32 -2.90 6.18
C HIS A 154 -3.36 -3.36 7.64
N MET A 155 -2.81 -2.57 8.57
CA MET A 155 -2.89 -2.87 10.01
C MET A 155 -4.27 -2.58 10.59
N SER A 156 -5.10 -1.80 9.89
CA SER A 156 -6.52 -1.62 10.22
C SER A 156 -7.44 -2.63 9.55
N ALA A 157 -6.89 -3.57 8.77
CA ALA A 157 -7.63 -4.54 7.97
C ALA A 157 -8.67 -3.89 7.03
N SER A 158 -8.42 -2.66 6.59
CA SER A 158 -9.32 -1.87 5.74
C SER A 158 -8.82 -1.70 4.31
N ALA A 159 -7.67 -2.30 3.99
CA ALA A 159 -7.00 -2.16 2.72
C ALA A 159 -6.72 -3.50 2.04
N ILE A 160 -6.62 -3.42 0.72
CA ILE A 160 -6.11 -4.49 -0.14
C ILE A 160 -5.14 -3.89 -1.16
N ASP A 161 -4.08 -4.64 -1.43
CA ASP A 161 -3.23 -4.41 -2.59
C ASP A 161 -3.64 -5.37 -3.68
N ILE A 162 -3.79 -4.89 -4.92
CA ILE A 162 -4.25 -5.74 -6.03
C ILE A 162 -3.37 -5.64 -7.26
N SER A 163 -3.34 -6.74 -8.03
CA SER A 163 -3.06 -6.78 -9.47
C SER A 163 -4.29 -7.29 -10.22
N VAL A 164 -4.33 -7.12 -11.54
CA VAL A 164 -5.46 -7.53 -12.38
C VAL A 164 -4.94 -8.28 -13.59
N PHE A 165 -5.61 -9.36 -13.96
CA PHE A 165 -5.23 -10.24 -15.06
C PHE A 165 -6.38 -10.38 -16.05
N GLU A 166 -6.07 -10.48 -17.33
CA GLU A 166 -6.98 -10.97 -18.34
C GLU A 166 -7.24 -12.47 -18.12
N ARG A 167 -8.35 -13.00 -18.66
CA ARG A 167 -8.71 -14.43 -18.53
C ARG A 167 -7.71 -15.40 -19.15
N ASP A 168 -6.85 -14.94 -20.06
CA ASP A 168 -5.76 -15.74 -20.63
C ASP A 168 -4.51 -15.78 -19.74
N GLY A 169 -4.54 -15.10 -18.59
CA GLY A 169 -3.45 -15.04 -17.62
C GLY A 169 -2.45 -13.92 -17.85
N GLN A 170 -2.65 -13.07 -18.87
CA GLN A 170 -1.82 -11.88 -19.05
C GLN A 170 -2.17 -10.82 -18.00
N GLU A 171 -1.18 -10.25 -17.31
CA GLU A 171 -1.41 -9.12 -16.41
C GLU A 171 -1.89 -7.90 -17.21
N VAL A 172 -2.97 -7.28 -16.75
CA VAL A 172 -3.41 -5.95 -17.18
C VAL A 172 -2.39 -4.95 -16.65
N TRP A 173 -1.34 -4.74 -17.45
CA TRP A 173 -0.15 -4.02 -17.02
C TRP A 173 -0.47 -2.57 -16.65
N ARG A 174 0.06 -2.12 -15.52
CA ARG A 174 -0.14 -0.76 -14.98
C ARG A 174 1.15 0.03 -14.96
N GLY A 175 2.14 -0.33 -15.78
CA GLY A 175 3.39 0.41 -15.85
C GLY A 175 4.41 0.09 -14.75
N GLY A 176 4.22 -0.95 -13.95
CA GLY A 176 5.20 -1.41 -12.97
C GLY A 176 4.71 -2.69 -12.28
N PRO A 177 5.62 -3.55 -11.78
CA PRO A 177 5.23 -4.73 -11.02
C PRO A 177 4.76 -4.34 -9.62
N TYR A 178 4.05 -5.24 -8.95
CA TYR A 178 3.97 -5.21 -7.49
C TYR A 178 5.24 -5.87 -6.91
N LEU A 179 6.10 -5.19 -6.14
CA LEU A 179 6.08 -3.80 -5.68
C LEU A 179 6.99 -2.91 -6.54
N GLU A 180 6.53 -1.72 -6.90
CA GLU A 180 7.29 -0.74 -7.69
C GLU A 180 7.63 0.48 -6.84
N VAL A 181 8.90 0.87 -6.76
CA VAL A 181 9.36 2.03 -5.98
C VAL A 181 10.12 2.99 -6.89
N SER A 182 9.40 3.84 -7.60
CA SER A 182 9.98 4.88 -8.46
C SER A 182 8.98 6.00 -8.76
N GLU A 183 9.40 6.97 -9.55
CA GLU A 183 8.53 7.99 -10.15
C GLU A 183 7.35 7.42 -10.96
N ARG A 184 7.33 6.12 -11.27
CA ARG A 184 6.22 5.42 -11.91
C ARG A 184 5.12 5.00 -10.91
N THR A 185 5.43 4.91 -9.62
CA THR A 185 4.55 4.42 -8.55
C THR A 185 3.29 5.27 -8.34
N PRO A 186 3.35 6.62 -8.30
CA PRO A 186 2.16 7.43 -8.07
C PRO A 186 1.06 7.14 -9.11
N MET A 187 -0.20 7.06 -8.67
CA MET A 187 -1.35 6.57 -9.44
C MET A 187 -1.41 7.18 -10.84
N ARG A 188 -1.21 8.50 -10.93
CA ARG A 188 -1.28 9.29 -12.17
C ARG A 188 0.10 9.70 -12.72
N SER A 189 1.12 8.88 -12.52
CA SER A 189 2.48 9.17 -13.01
C SER A 189 2.51 9.49 -14.50
N PRO A 190 3.21 10.56 -14.93
CA PRO A 190 3.42 10.86 -16.35
C PRO A 190 4.56 10.02 -16.97
N PHE A 191 5.23 9.17 -16.20
CA PHE A 191 6.39 8.36 -16.65
C PHE A 191 6.03 6.91 -17.00
N ILE A 192 4.74 6.66 -17.25
CA ILE A 192 4.20 5.40 -17.77
C ILE A 192 3.51 5.65 -19.12
N SER A 193 3.18 4.58 -19.86
CA SER A 193 2.48 4.75 -21.13
C SER A 193 1.03 5.21 -20.92
N GLU A 194 0.43 5.84 -21.92
CA GLU A 194 -1.00 6.22 -21.88
C GLU A 194 -1.92 5.01 -21.67
N SER A 195 -1.56 3.85 -22.24
CA SER A 195 -2.28 2.60 -22.02
C SER A 195 -2.17 2.11 -20.57
N ASP A 196 -1.00 2.22 -19.95
CA ASP A 196 -0.81 1.82 -18.54
C ASP A 196 -1.62 2.74 -17.61
N LEU A 197 -1.64 4.05 -17.90
CA LEU A 197 -2.44 5.01 -17.14
C LEU A 197 -3.93 4.72 -17.30
N ARG A 198 -4.41 4.46 -18.52
CA ARG A 198 -5.80 4.08 -18.76
C ARG A 198 -6.18 2.84 -17.96
N ASN A 199 -5.34 1.80 -17.94
CA ASN A 199 -5.57 0.60 -17.15
C ASN A 199 -5.70 0.91 -15.66
N ARG A 200 -4.81 1.75 -15.10
CA ARG A 200 -4.93 2.20 -13.69
C ARG A 200 -6.26 2.88 -13.41
N LEU A 201 -6.69 3.80 -14.28
CA LEU A 201 -7.92 4.57 -14.10
C LEU A 201 -9.17 3.69 -14.19
N GLU A 202 -9.21 2.77 -15.15
CA GLU A 202 -10.33 1.83 -15.32
C GLU A 202 -10.45 0.84 -14.16
N ILE A 203 -9.32 0.38 -13.61
CA ILE A 203 -9.31 -0.44 -12.39
C ILE A 203 -9.76 0.41 -11.19
N THR A 204 -9.23 1.63 -11.05
CA THR A 204 -9.59 2.55 -9.96
C THR A 204 -11.09 2.87 -9.98
N GLU A 205 -11.68 3.11 -11.14
CA GLU A 205 -13.11 3.35 -11.29
C GLU A 205 -13.96 2.20 -10.73
N LEU A 206 -13.57 0.94 -11.02
CA LEU A 206 -14.25 -0.23 -10.45
C LEU A 206 -14.08 -0.33 -8.93
N MET A 207 -12.90 0.00 -8.40
CA MET A 207 -12.67 0.01 -6.94
C MET A 207 -13.52 1.08 -6.25
N GLU A 208 -13.50 2.31 -6.77
CA GLU A 208 -14.18 3.47 -6.20
C GLU A 208 -15.70 3.39 -6.30
N LEU A 209 -16.22 2.70 -7.33
CA LEU A 209 -17.66 2.41 -7.45
C LEU A 209 -18.23 1.71 -6.21
N HIS A 210 -17.41 0.89 -5.55
CA HIS A 210 -17.75 0.17 -4.32
C HIS A 210 -17.13 0.82 -3.06
N GLY A 211 -16.64 2.06 -3.20
CA GLY A 211 -16.11 2.88 -2.09
C GLY A 211 -14.71 2.52 -1.62
N PHE A 212 -13.97 1.70 -2.35
CA PHE A 212 -12.54 1.48 -2.11
C PHE A 212 -11.73 2.59 -2.80
N MET A 213 -11.22 3.51 -2.00
CA MET A 213 -10.48 4.67 -2.49
C MET A 213 -9.03 4.30 -2.74
N HIS A 214 -8.46 4.82 -3.82
CA HIS A 214 -7.05 4.60 -4.13
C HIS A 214 -6.13 5.44 -3.23
N PHE A 215 -4.96 4.92 -2.89
CA PHE A 215 -3.90 5.75 -2.34
C PHE A 215 -3.16 6.46 -3.51
N PRO A 216 -3.08 7.80 -3.55
CA PRO A 216 -2.54 8.52 -4.71
C PRO A 216 -1.10 8.18 -5.08
N TYR A 217 -0.32 7.67 -4.13
CA TYR A 217 1.11 7.45 -4.29
C TYR A 217 1.47 5.97 -4.59
N GLU A 218 0.49 5.06 -4.57
CA GLU A 218 0.67 3.63 -4.87
C GLU A 218 -0.46 3.12 -5.78
N PHE A 219 -0.16 2.80 -7.04
CA PHE A 219 -1.19 2.42 -8.03
C PHE A 219 -1.93 1.08 -7.76
N TRP A 220 -1.46 0.31 -6.78
CA TRP A 220 -2.02 -0.99 -6.43
C TRP A 220 -2.86 -0.97 -5.15
N HIS A 221 -2.77 0.10 -4.36
CA HIS A 221 -3.32 0.15 -3.00
C HIS A 221 -4.70 0.80 -2.97
N TYR A 222 -5.65 0.13 -2.33
CA TYR A 222 -7.00 0.64 -2.14
C TYR A 222 -7.51 0.33 -0.73
N ASN A 223 -8.26 1.26 -0.16
CA ASN A 223 -8.73 1.16 1.21
C ASN A 223 -10.11 1.82 1.43
N LYS A 224 -10.84 1.40 2.47
CA LYS A 224 -12.21 1.85 2.76
C LYS A 224 -12.48 1.98 4.25
N GLY A 225 -13.09 3.09 4.68
CA GLY A 225 -13.58 3.29 6.06
C GLY A 225 -12.54 3.67 7.13
N ASP A 226 -11.27 3.79 6.73
CA ASP A 226 -10.20 4.37 7.55
C ASP A 226 -10.00 5.87 7.27
N ALA A 227 -9.04 6.48 7.98
CA ALA A 227 -8.73 7.90 7.89
C ALA A 227 -8.36 8.35 6.45
N GLY A 228 -7.67 7.52 5.68
CA GLY A 228 -7.29 7.84 4.31
C GLY A 228 -8.48 7.89 3.38
N ALA A 229 -9.38 6.91 3.46
CA ALA A 229 -10.63 6.93 2.71
C ALA A 229 -11.49 8.15 3.06
N HIS A 230 -11.54 8.53 4.35
CA HIS A 230 -12.27 9.72 4.79
C HIS A 230 -11.66 11.02 4.26
N LEU A 231 -10.34 11.18 4.32
CA LEU A 231 -9.65 12.35 3.77
C LEU A 231 -9.85 12.48 2.26
N LEU A 232 -9.78 11.38 1.52
CA LEU A 232 -9.94 11.38 0.05
C LEU A 232 -11.38 11.65 -0.41
N THR A 233 -12.35 11.51 0.49
CA THR A 233 -13.79 11.74 0.20
C THR A 233 -14.35 12.95 0.94
N ASP A 234 -13.49 13.78 1.53
CA ASP A 234 -13.85 14.95 2.35
C ASP A 234 -14.87 14.64 3.46
N ASN A 235 -14.84 13.42 4.02
CA ASN A 235 -15.71 13.01 5.11
C ASN A 235 -15.12 13.47 6.46
N PRO A 236 -15.76 14.41 7.19
CA PRO A 236 -15.20 14.95 8.43
C PRO A 236 -15.45 14.06 9.65
N ALA A 237 -16.27 13.01 9.53
CA ALA A 237 -16.57 12.14 10.67
C ALA A 237 -15.32 11.35 11.10
N PRO A 238 -15.18 11.01 12.40
CA PRO A 238 -14.13 10.10 12.84
C PRO A 238 -14.17 8.79 12.05
N ALA A 239 -13.01 8.36 11.54
CA ALA A 239 -12.89 7.09 10.87
C ALA A 239 -13.04 5.94 11.86
N ARG A 240 -13.57 4.81 11.40
CA ARG A 240 -13.94 3.67 12.25
C ARG A 240 -12.92 2.55 12.25
N TYR A 241 -11.99 2.55 11.31
CA TYR A 241 -10.91 1.57 11.24
C TYR A 241 -9.57 2.23 11.55
N GLY A 242 -8.99 1.83 12.67
CA GLY A 242 -7.62 2.12 13.09
C GLY A 242 -6.79 0.84 13.15
N PRO A 243 -5.48 0.93 13.44
CA PRO A 243 -4.61 -0.24 13.55
C PRO A 243 -5.04 -1.15 14.70
N VAL A 244 -5.00 -2.46 14.47
CA VAL A 244 -5.51 -3.46 15.41
C VAL A 244 -4.57 -4.64 15.63
N HIS A 245 -4.75 -5.28 16.79
CA HIS A 245 -4.39 -6.67 17.00
C HIS A 245 -5.61 -7.56 16.69
N TRP A 246 -5.37 -8.68 16.03
CA TRP A 246 -6.39 -9.66 15.69
C TRP A 246 -6.03 -11.04 16.25
N ASP A 247 -6.96 -11.64 17.00
CA ASP A 247 -6.89 -13.03 17.40
C ASP A 247 -7.74 -13.87 16.44
N ALA A 248 -7.08 -14.57 15.53
CA ALA A 248 -7.73 -15.40 14.52
C ALA A 248 -8.50 -16.59 15.12
N SER A 249 -8.14 -17.07 16.32
CA SER A 249 -8.81 -18.22 16.95
C SER A 249 -10.20 -17.88 17.48
N GLN A 250 -10.40 -16.64 17.90
CA GLN A 250 -11.67 -16.11 18.41
C GLN A 250 -12.35 -15.14 17.44
N ASN A 251 -11.66 -14.77 16.36
CA ASN A 251 -12.00 -13.69 15.44
C ASN A 251 -12.29 -12.36 16.17
N THR A 252 -11.46 -12.02 17.16
CA THR A 252 -11.63 -10.81 17.97
C THR A 252 -10.60 -9.76 17.62
N VAL A 253 -11.01 -8.49 17.67
CA VAL A 253 -10.20 -7.35 17.29
C VAL A 253 -10.04 -6.37 18.45
N THR A 254 -8.80 -5.99 18.74
CA THR A 254 -8.48 -4.98 19.76
C THR A 254 -7.66 -3.86 19.15
N ALA A 255 -7.95 -2.62 19.54
CA ALA A 255 -7.21 -1.46 19.07
C ALA A 255 -5.75 -1.50 19.56
N VAL A 256 -4.81 -1.07 18.71
CA VAL A 256 -3.43 -0.83 19.13
C VAL A 256 -3.40 0.36 20.10
N THR A 257 -2.82 0.18 21.29
CA THR A 257 -2.82 1.19 22.36
C THR A 257 -2.05 2.46 22.00
N ASP A 258 -0.87 2.32 21.41
CA ASP A 258 0.03 3.43 21.08
C ASP A 258 0.26 3.53 19.56
N PRO A 259 -0.78 3.86 18.76
CA PRO A 259 -0.72 3.75 17.30
C PRO A 259 0.18 4.79 16.64
N LEU A 260 0.67 5.79 17.39
CA LEU A 260 1.58 6.83 16.93
C LEU A 260 3.06 6.46 17.09
N THR A 261 3.37 5.40 17.85
CA THR A 261 4.76 4.97 18.06
C THR A 261 5.28 4.26 16.80
N PRO A 262 6.42 4.69 16.25
CA PRO A 262 7.01 3.99 15.11
C PRO A 262 7.34 2.52 15.42
N LEU A 263 7.02 1.62 14.50
CA LEU A 263 7.34 0.19 14.57
C LEU A 263 8.85 -0.06 14.53
N ASN A 264 9.57 0.79 13.80
CA ASN A 264 11.03 0.82 13.76
C ASN A 264 11.48 2.24 14.12
N SER A 265 12.30 2.36 15.16
CA SER A 265 12.82 3.65 15.62
C SER A 265 13.85 4.24 14.65
N LEU A 266 14.12 5.55 14.73
CA LEU A 266 15.16 6.19 13.93
C LEU A 266 16.54 5.49 14.06
N PRO A 267 17.03 5.12 15.26
CA PRO A 267 18.26 4.34 15.37
C PRO A 267 18.22 2.98 14.67
N ALA A 268 17.07 2.30 14.63
CA ALA A 268 16.92 1.05 13.89
C ALA A 268 16.99 1.28 12.38
N ILE A 269 16.41 2.38 11.88
CA ILE A 269 16.52 2.78 10.48
C ILE A 269 17.96 3.16 10.12
N GLU A 270 18.68 3.86 10.98
CA GLU A 270 20.10 4.20 10.77
C GLU A 270 20.98 2.95 10.62
N ILE A 271 20.75 1.94 11.47
CA ILE A 271 21.40 0.63 11.36
C ILE A 271 21.09 -0.02 10.01
N GLU A 272 19.83 0.05 9.56
CA GLU A 272 19.43 -0.54 8.27
C GLU A 272 20.02 0.22 7.07
N ILE A 273 20.15 1.55 7.14
CA ILE A 273 20.89 2.35 6.13
C ILE A 273 22.33 1.85 6.02
N ALA A 274 23.02 1.67 7.15
CA ALA A 274 24.39 1.16 7.15
C ALA A 274 24.49 -0.26 6.58
N ALA A 275 23.50 -1.12 6.85
CA ALA A 275 23.44 -2.47 6.30
C ALA A 275 23.20 -2.46 4.78
N ALA A 276 22.26 -1.62 4.30
CA ALA A 276 21.95 -1.44 2.88
C ALA A 276 23.15 -0.94 2.07
N ILE A 277 23.92 0.01 2.62
CA ILE A 277 25.15 0.50 1.98
C ILE A 277 26.18 -0.63 1.86
N LYS A 278 26.36 -1.44 2.90
CA LYS A 278 27.28 -2.59 2.88
C LYS A 278 26.88 -3.65 1.86
N ARG A 279 25.58 -3.89 1.66
CA ARG A 279 25.08 -4.83 0.63
C ARG A 279 25.40 -4.37 -0.80
N ARG A 280 25.64 -3.07 -1.00
CA ARG A 280 25.88 -2.45 -2.30
C ARG A 280 27.37 -2.39 -2.69
N GLY A 281 28.27 -2.40 -1.71
CA GLY A 281 29.73 -2.39 -1.91
C GLY A 281 30.28 -3.79 -2.07
#